data_AF-A0A9R0TJK5-F1
#
_entry.id   AF-A0A9R0TJK5-F1
#
_cell.length_a   1.000
_cell.length_b   1.000
_cell.length_c   1.000
_cell.angle_alpha   90.00
_cell.angle_beta   90.00
_cell.angle_gamma   90.00
#
_symmetry.space_group_name_H-M   'P 1'
#
loop_
_entity.id
_entity.type
_entity.pdbx_description
1 polymer ?
#
loop_
_entity_poly.entity_id
_entity_poly.type
_entity_poly.pdbx_seq_one_letter_code
_entity_poly.pdbx_strand_id
1 'polypeptide(L)'
;MVTDVRCVAPDFHARYKALERTYHYRLLSGPERPSIFEKNSAWHIPEDLNIQAMKKACNILVGHHDFSSFRAFGCQVVFCFLTVSQLQSSSRNTSAERHSVSWI
;
A
#
# COMPACT_ATOMS: atom_id res chain seq x y z
N MET A 1 3.99 19.92 -7.70
CA MET A 1 4.91 20.44 -6.68
C MET A 1 6.19 19.62 -6.75
N VAL A 2 7.35 20.25 -6.90
CA VAL A 2 8.65 19.58 -6.82
C VAL A 2 9.10 19.65 -5.36
N THR A 3 9.44 18.50 -4.77
CA THR A 3 9.81 18.42 -3.34
C THR A 3 11.31 18.43 -3.12
N ASP A 4 12.12 17.98 -4.09
CA ASP A 4 13.58 17.94 -4.02
C ASP A 4 14.18 17.86 -5.43
N VAL A 5 15.42 18.32 -5.60
CA VAL A 5 16.18 18.22 -6.86
C VAL A 5 17.62 17.83 -6.55
N ARG A 6 18.16 16.85 -7.26
CA ARG A 6 19.55 16.40 -7.09
C ARG A 6 20.26 16.20 -8.42
N CYS A 7 21.54 16.54 -8.46
CA CYS A 7 22.42 16.14 -9.55
C CYS A 7 22.67 14.63 -9.47
N VAL A 8 22.62 13.97 -10.62
CA VAL A 8 22.83 12.53 -10.76
C VAL A 8 23.85 12.25 -11.86
N ALA A 9 24.42 11.05 -11.87
CA ALA A 9 25.31 10.63 -12.93
C ALA A 9 24.59 10.62 -14.30
N PRO A 10 25.30 10.86 -15.42
CA PRO A 10 24.69 10.90 -16.76
C PRO A 10 23.97 9.61 -17.17
N ASP A 11 24.35 8.47 -16.59
CA ASP A 11 23.79 7.15 -16.86
C ASP A 11 22.68 6.75 -15.86
N PHE A 12 22.25 7.66 -14.99
CA PHE A 12 21.17 7.38 -14.04
C PHE A 12 19.82 7.30 -14.76
N HIS A 13 19.04 6.25 -14.45
CA HIS A 13 17.68 6.08 -14.94
C HIS A 13 16.72 5.74 -13.80
N ALA A 14 15.80 6.67 -13.49
CA ALA A 14 14.90 6.59 -12.33
C ALA A 14 14.10 5.27 -12.25
N ARG A 15 13.67 4.71 -13.39
CA ARG A 15 12.94 3.43 -13.43
C ARG A 15 13.81 2.20 -13.17
N TYR A 16 14.96 2.11 -13.83
CA TYR A 16 15.75 0.87 -13.95
C TYR A 16 16.84 0.75 -12.88
N LYS A 17 17.31 1.88 -12.34
CA LYS A 17 18.25 1.89 -11.21
C LYS A 17 17.56 1.96 -9.84
N ALA A 18 16.22 1.99 -9.79
CA ALA A 18 15.47 1.92 -8.54
C ALA A 18 15.56 0.50 -7.96
N LEU A 19 15.91 0.41 -6.66
CA LEU A 19 16.05 -0.87 -5.96
C LEU A 19 14.70 -1.46 -5.55
N GLU A 20 13.81 -0.60 -5.05
CA GLU A 20 12.49 -1.00 -4.56
C GLU A 20 11.48 0.14 -4.71
N ARG A 21 10.21 -0.19 -4.55
CA ARG A 21 9.09 0.77 -4.52
C ARG A 21 8.22 0.44 -3.32
N THR A 22 7.92 1.47 -2.53
CA THR A 22 7.05 1.37 -1.35
C THR A 22 5.69 1.99 -1.69
N TYR A 23 4.62 1.32 -1.27
CA TYR A 23 3.25 1.75 -1.54
C TYR A 23 2.49 1.88 -0.23
N HIS A 24 1.77 2.99 -0.07
CA HIS A 24 0.96 3.23 1.10
C HIS A 24 -0.53 3.22 0.75
N TYR A 25 -1.26 2.29 1.35
CA TYR A 25 -2.72 2.26 1.30
C TYR A 25 -3.29 2.72 2.63
N ARG A 26 -4.26 3.64 2.56
CA ARG A 26 -5.02 4.13 3.71
C ARG A 26 -6.43 3.58 3.64
N LEU A 27 -6.80 2.80 4.65
CA LEU A 27 -8.14 2.27 4.83
C LEU A 27 -8.81 2.99 6.01
N LEU A 28 -10.09 3.32 5.87
CA LEU A 28 -10.95 3.84 6.93
C LEU A 28 -12.06 2.83 7.16
N SER A 29 -12.11 2.21 8.33
CA SER A 29 -13.17 1.27 8.70
C SER A 29 -14.23 1.94 9.59
N GLY A 30 -15.48 1.51 9.47
CA GLY A 30 -16.57 1.86 10.38
C GLY A 30 -17.76 2.55 9.70
N PRO A 31 -18.91 2.62 10.38
CA PRO A 31 -20.19 3.02 9.80
C PRO A 31 -20.27 4.53 9.49
N GLU A 32 -19.35 5.32 10.05
CA GLU A 32 -19.32 6.76 9.85
C GLU A 32 -18.92 7.12 8.42
N ARG A 33 -19.53 8.19 7.89
CA ARG A 33 -19.10 8.72 6.60
C ARG A 33 -17.70 9.33 6.72
N PRO A 34 -16.82 9.12 5.72
CA PRO A 34 -15.49 9.71 5.73
C PRO A 34 -15.58 11.23 5.70
N SER A 35 -14.62 11.90 6.33
CA SER A 35 -14.57 13.36 6.25
C SER A 35 -14.33 13.82 4.82
N ILE A 36 -14.69 15.08 4.52
CA ILE A 36 -14.46 15.68 3.19
C ILE A 36 -12.97 15.63 2.81
N PHE A 37 -12.06 15.72 3.79
CA PHE A 37 -10.61 15.64 3.59
C PHE A 37 -10.10 14.23 3.27
N GLU A 38 -10.84 13.19 3.66
CA GLU A 38 -10.45 11.80 3.48
C GLU A 38 -11.04 11.18 2.21
N LYS A 39 -12.13 11.75 1.70
CA LYS A 39 -12.92 11.20 0.58
C LYS A 39 -12.09 10.78 -0.64
N ASN A 40 -10.99 11.49 -0.92
CA ASN A 40 -10.11 11.22 -2.06
C ASN A 40 -8.71 10.71 -1.66
N SER A 41 -8.45 10.49 -0.37
CA SER A 41 -7.13 10.13 0.15
C SER A 41 -7.09 8.82 0.95
N ALA A 42 -8.24 8.17 1.14
CA ALA A 42 -8.38 6.87 1.76
C ALA A 42 -9.58 6.11 1.18
N TRP A 43 -9.51 4.78 1.23
CA TRP A 43 -10.64 3.92 0.89
C TRP A 43 -11.50 3.70 2.14
N HIS A 44 -12.77 4.07 2.06
CA HIS A 44 -13.75 3.84 3.13
C HIS A 44 -14.42 2.47 2.99
N ILE A 45 -14.43 1.74 4.11
CA ILE A 45 -15.02 0.41 4.29
C ILE A 45 -16.01 0.55 5.47
N PRO A 46 -17.33 0.47 5.25
CA PRO A 46 -18.32 0.66 6.32
C PRO A 46 -18.23 -0.36 7.46
N GLU A 47 -17.67 -1.53 7.19
CA GLU A 47 -17.53 -2.64 8.13
C GLU A 47 -16.27 -2.55 8.99
N ASP A 48 -16.31 -3.20 10.15
CA ASP A 48 -15.13 -3.37 10.99
C ASP A 48 -14.16 -4.37 10.36
N LEU A 49 -12.90 -3.96 10.28
CA LEU A 49 -11.82 -4.78 9.75
C LEU A 49 -11.18 -5.62 10.85
N ASN A 50 -11.04 -6.92 10.59
CA ASN A 50 -10.27 -7.79 11.46
C ASN A 50 -8.75 -7.61 11.21
N ILE A 51 -8.16 -6.65 11.92
CA ILE A 51 -6.74 -6.30 11.79
C ILE A 51 -5.82 -7.50 12.04
N GLN A 52 -6.18 -8.40 12.95
CA GLN A 52 -5.36 -9.57 13.27
C GLN A 52 -5.36 -10.58 12.11
N ALA A 53 -6.52 -10.81 11.49
CA ALA A 53 -6.62 -11.66 10.31
C ALA A 53 -5.83 -11.05 9.13
N MET A 54 -5.94 -9.74 8.91
CA MET A 54 -5.17 -9.05 7.87
C MET A 54 -3.66 -9.18 8.10
N LYS A 55 -3.18 -8.97 9.34
CA LYS A 55 -1.77 -9.16 9.71
C LYS A 55 -1.28 -10.57 9.40
N LYS A 56 -2.06 -11.59 9.76
CA LYS A 56 -1.73 -12.99 9.46
C LYS A 56 -1.64 -13.23 7.95
N ALA A 57 -2.60 -12.72 7.18
CA ALA A 57 -2.59 -12.84 5.72
C ALA A 57 -1.39 -12.13 5.09
N CYS A 58 -1.05 -10.93 5.57
CA CYS A 58 0.09 -10.16 5.05
C CYS A 58 1.44 -10.86 5.29
N ASN A 59 1.61 -11.53 6.42
CA ASN A 59 2.83 -12.31 6.67
C ASN A 59 3.03 -13.44 5.65
N ILE A 60 1.95 -13.99 5.06
CA ILE A 60 2.03 -15.00 4.01
C ILE A 60 2.56 -14.40 2.70
N LEU A 61 2.24 -13.13 2.44
CA LEU A 61 2.63 -12.43 1.20
C LEU A 61 4.09 -11.96 1.23
N VAL A 62 4.74 -11.88 2.40
CA VAL A 62 6.16 -11.53 2.52
C VAL A 62 7.01 -12.63 1.90
N GLY A 63 8.05 -12.25 1.16
CA GLY A 63 8.92 -13.16 0.44
C GLY A 63 8.67 -13.18 -1.08
N HIS A 64 9.20 -14.21 -1.74
CA HIS A 64 9.18 -14.35 -3.19
C HIS A 64 8.04 -15.26 -3.62
N HIS A 65 7.05 -14.70 -4.33
CA HIS A 65 5.84 -15.43 -4.73
C HIS A 65 5.44 -15.09 -6.16
N ASP A 66 4.61 -15.95 -6.76
CA ASP A 66 3.87 -15.60 -7.97
C ASP A 66 2.62 -14.79 -7.60
N PHE A 67 2.61 -13.52 -7.97
CA PHE A 67 1.50 -12.59 -7.76
C PHE A 67 0.53 -12.54 -8.94
N SER A 68 0.53 -13.54 -9.82
CA SER A 68 -0.37 -13.61 -10.99
C SER A 68 -1.86 -13.46 -10.61
N SER A 69 -2.28 -13.97 -9.44
CA SER A 69 -3.67 -13.79 -8.94
C SER A 69 -4.03 -12.35 -8.56
N PHE A 70 -3.05 -11.48 -8.31
CA PHE A 70 -3.25 -10.05 -8.00
C PHE A 70 -3.15 -9.17 -9.24
N ARG A 71 -2.89 -9.75 -10.41
CA ARG A 71 -2.67 -9.03 -11.66
C ARG A 71 -3.99 -8.52 -12.23
N ALA A 72 -4.04 -7.24 -12.60
CA ALA A 72 -5.18 -6.66 -13.28
C ALA A 72 -5.40 -7.27 -14.68
N PHE A 73 -6.66 -7.30 -15.12
CA PHE A 73 -7.02 -7.72 -16.47
C PHE A 73 -6.32 -6.85 -17.52
N GLY A 74 -5.74 -7.47 -18.55
CA GLY A 74 -5.02 -6.78 -19.63
C GLY A 74 -3.54 -6.46 -19.34
N CYS A 75 -2.99 -6.89 -18.20
CA CYS A 75 -1.56 -6.73 -17.93
C CYS A 75 -0.71 -7.58 -18.90
N GLN A 76 0.19 -6.93 -19.63
CA GLN A 76 1.07 -7.55 -20.63
C GLN A 76 2.36 -8.16 -20.04
N VAL A 77 2.54 -8.08 -18.71
CA VAL A 77 3.70 -8.65 -18.05
C VAL A 77 3.55 -10.16 -17.97
N VAL A 78 4.53 -10.87 -18.55
CA VAL A 78 4.52 -12.33 -18.72
C VAL A 78 4.68 -13.06 -17.39
N PHE A 79 5.52 -12.53 -16.48
CA PHE A 79 5.80 -13.15 -15.18
C PHE A 79 5.58 -12.15 -14.04
N CYS A 80 4.85 -12.56 -13.01
CA CYS A 80 4.54 -11.73 -11.84
C CYS A 80 5.24 -12.24 -10.58
N PHE A 81 6.49 -12.70 -10.73
CA PHE A 81 7.34 -13.01 -9.58
C PHE A 81 7.81 -11.72 -8.95
N LEU A 82 7.34 -11.44 -7.75
CA LEU A 82 7.71 -10.25 -7.00
C LEU A 82 8.18 -10.68 -5.62
N THR A 83 9.07 -9.87 -5.04
CA THR A 83 9.48 -10.03 -3.66
C THR A 83 8.86 -8.91 -2.85
N VAL A 84 8.04 -9.26 -1.86
CA VAL A 84 7.56 -8.31 -0.86
C VAL A 84 8.54 -8.37 0.31
N SER A 85 9.35 -7.32 0.45
CA SER A 85 10.38 -7.25 1.50
C SER A 85 9.76 -7.09 2.88
N GLN A 86 8.76 -6.22 3.01
CA GLN A 86 8.12 -5.87 4.28
C GLN A 86 6.66 -5.51 4.05
N LEU A 87 5.82 -5.79 5.05
CA LEU A 87 4.44 -5.31 5.15
C LEU A 87 4.21 -4.86 6.58
N GLN A 88 3.89 -3.58 6.78
CA GLN A 88 3.60 -3.06 8.12
C GLN A 88 2.18 -2.53 8.16
N SER A 89 1.42 -2.84 9.22
CA SER A 89 0.12 -2.22 9.47
C SER A 89 0.19 -1.34 10.71
N SER A 90 -0.12 -0.06 10.53
CA SER A 90 -0.28 0.88 11.65
C SER A 90 -1.74 1.24 11.79
N SER A 91 -2.34 1.02 12.96
CA SER A 91 -3.68 1.51 13.29
C SER A 91 -3.53 2.76 14.15
N ARG A 92 -3.93 3.92 13.64
CA ARG A 92 -4.04 5.12 14.48
C ARG A 92 -5.46 5.23 14.98
N ASN A 93 -5.65 5.21 16.30
CA ASN A 93 -6.90 5.61 16.95
C ASN A 93 -6.83 7.13 17.19
N THR A 94 -7.44 7.93 16.32
CA THR A 94 -7.76 9.32 16.66
C THR A 94 -8.99 9.31 17.56
N SER A 95 -9.10 10.24 18.51
CA SER A 95 -10.12 10.31 19.58
C SER A 95 -11.57 10.54 19.11
N ALA A 96 -11.86 10.27 17.84
CA ALA A 96 -13.16 9.91 17.32
C ALA A 96 -12.91 8.64 16.51
N GLU A 97 -13.44 7.50 16.98
CA GLU A 97 -13.15 6.12 16.59
C GLU A 97 -12.88 5.93 15.09
N ARG A 98 -11.62 6.00 14.69
CA ARG A 98 -11.21 5.77 13.30
C ARG A 98 -9.99 4.89 13.32
N HIS A 99 -10.08 3.71 12.73
CA HIS A 99 -8.91 2.89 12.45
C HIS A 99 -8.38 3.29 11.07
N SER A 100 -7.39 4.19 11.04
CA SER A 100 -6.60 4.37 9.82
C SER A 100 -5.53 3.29 9.78
N VAL A 101 -5.69 2.31 8.88
CA VAL A 101 -4.65 1.31 8.60
C VAL A 101 -3.78 1.85 7.48
N SER A 102 -2.53 2.20 7.78
CA SER A 102 -1.52 2.48 6.76
C SER A 102 -0.67 1.24 6.56
N TRP A 103 -0.72 0.70 5.34
CA TRP A 103 0.22 -0.33 4.89
C TRP A 103 1.53 0.35 4.46
N ILE A 104 2.67 -0.20 4.83
CA ILE A 104 4.02 0.20 4.37
C ILE A 104 4.52 -0.92 3.48
#